data_AF-A0A4R4LKL6-F1
#
_entry.id   AF-A0A4R4LKL6-F1
#
_cell.length_a   1.000
_cell.length_b   1.000
_cell.length_c   1.000
_cell.angle_alpha   90.00
_cell.angle_beta   90.00
_cell.angle_gamma   90.00
#
_symmetry.space_group_name_H-M   'P 1'
#
loop_
_entity.id
_entity.type
_entity.pdbx_description
1 polymer ?
#
loop_
_entity_poly.entity_id
_entity_poly.type
_entity_poly.pdbx_seq_one_letter_code
_entity_poly.pdbx_strand_id
1 'polypeptide(L)'
;MIHGLRGDHDARATWLAIADQAGPVLDHRHGYGAVFDAMVLLHHGDADAALERLAPEPDEVWKWVCWVWLHWYVALRAEASVLAGHPDARDRVDAARSVVAGNPVATVQLDRAEALLDGDLRRQLAAAAAFDAAGCPYQSARTLLPVGNGQVAEGTAALADLALTPVAVG
;
A
#
# COMPACT_ATOMS: atom_id res chain seq x y z
N MET A 1 -11.19 -4.59 2.83
CA MET A 1 -10.25 -3.49 3.13
C MET A 1 -10.66 -2.66 4.34
N ILE A 2 -11.77 -1.90 4.29
CA ILE A 2 -12.10 -0.91 5.33
C ILE A 2 -12.17 -1.47 6.75
N HIS A 3 -12.81 -2.64 6.97
CA HIS A 3 -12.82 -3.29 8.29
C HIS A 3 -11.41 -3.55 8.83
N GLY A 4 -10.47 -3.98 7.96
CA GLY A 4 -9.08 -4.18 8.34
C GLY A 4 -8.36 -2.88 8.71
N LEU A 5 -8.60 -1.79 7.97
CA LEU A 5 -8.03 -0.47 8.30
C LEU A 5 -8.61 0.12 9.60
N ARG A 6 -9.77 -0.37 10.05
CA ARG A 6 -10.39 -0.01 11.33
C ARG A 6 -10.00 -0.94 12.48
N GLY A 7 -9.16 -1.94 12.23
CA GLY A 7 -8.80 -2.96 13.22
C GLY A 7 -9.92 -3.97 13.53
N ASP A 8 -11.02 -3.94 12.77
CA ASP A 8 -12.15 -4.86 12.90
C ASP A 8 -11.86 -6.14 12.09
N HIS A 9 -10.99 -6.98 12.65
CA HIS A 9 -10.53 -8.20 11.99
C HIS A 9 -11.65 -9.26 11.87
N ASP A 10 -12.59 -9.30 12.81
CA ASP A 10 -13.72 -10.24 12.80
C ASP A 10 -14.71 -9.91 11.68
N ALA A 11 -15.10 -8.64 11.53
CA ALA A 11 -15.94 -8.24 10.41
C ALA A 11 -15.19 -8.40 9.08
N ARG A 12 -13.87 -8.12 9.05
CA ARG A 12 -13.06 -8.38 7.85
C ARG A 12 -13.11 -9.86 7.47
N ALA A 13 -12.91 -10.78 8.41
CA ALA A 13 -12.95 -12.21 8.15
C ALA A 13 -14.32 -12.66 7.64
N THR A 14 -15.39 -12.17 8.26
CA THR A 14 -16.78 -12.44 7.85
C THR A 14 -17.01 -12.01 6.39
N TRP A 15 -16.62 -10.80 6.04
CA TRP A 15 -16.80 -10.28 4.67
C TRP A 15 -15.93 -10.99 3.63
N LEU A 16 -14.72 -11.40 3.99
CA LEU A 16 -13.87 -12.20 3.10
C LEU A 16 -14.47 -13.58 2.85
N ALA A 17 -15.01 -14.23 3.87
CA ALA A 17 -15.70 -15.52 3.71
C ALA A 17 -16.93 -15.40 2.77
N ILE A 18 -17.67 -14.28 2.85
CA ILE A 18 -18.77 -14.00 1.92
C ILE A 18 -18.24 -13.79 0.50
N ALA A 19 -17.18 -12.99 0.33
CA ALA A 19 -16.58 -12.74 -0.98
C ALA A 19 -16.07 -14.03 -1.63
N ASP A 20 -15.42 -14.91 -0.87
CA ASP A 20 -14.93 -16.21 -1.35
C ASP A 20 -16.07 -17.12 -1.86
N GLN A 21 -17.29 -16.97 -1.33
CA GLN A 21 -18.46 -17.72 -1.79
C GLN A 21 -19.14 -17.09 -3.01
N ALA A 22 -18.95 -15.79 -3.25
CA ALA A 22 -19.76 -15.00 -4.18
C ALA A 22 -19.14 -14.78 -5.58
N GLY A 23 -17.83 -15.00 -5.77
CA GLY A 23 -17.15 -14.63 -7.03
C GLY A 23 -16.08 -15.63 -7.52
N PRO A 24 -15.52 -15.40 -8.72
CA PRO A 24 -14.44 -16.22 -9.26
C PRO A 24 -13.21 -16.13 -8.35
N VAL A 25 -12.78 -17.28 -7.83
CA VAL A 25 -11.69 -17.42 -6.84
C VAL A 25 -10.40 -16.68 -7.26
N LEU A 26 -10.13 -16.55 -8.56
CA LEU A 26 -8.90 -15.96 -9.08
C LEU A 26 -8.87 -14.43 -8.99
N ASP A 27 -9.98 -13.73 -9.24
CA ASP A 27 -10.06 -12.26 -9.19
C ASP A 27 -9.89 -11.75 -7.75
N HIS A 28 -10.45 -12.51 -6.80
CA HIS A 28 -10.41 -12.18 -5.36
C HIS A 28 -9.02 -12.45 -4.78
N ARG A 29 -8.26 -13.39 -5.36
CA ARG A 29 -6.94 -13.77 -4.86
C ARG A 29 -5.80 -13.04 -5.55
N HIS A 30 -5.86 -12.80 -6.86
CA HIS A 30 -4.69 -12.33 -7.63
C HIS A 30 -4.88 -10.96 -8.30
N GLY A 31 -6.05 -10.33 -8.12
CA GLY A 31 -6.39 -8.99 -8.62
C GLY A 31 -6.43 -7.91 -7.53
N TYR A 32 -7.57 -7.23 -7.44
CA TYR A 32 -7.86 -6.20 -6.44
C TYR A 32 -7.71 -6.70 -4.99
N GLY A 33 -7.94 -8.00 -4.75
CA GLY A 33 -7.79 -8.57 -3.42
C GLY A 33 -6.34 -8.55 -2.93
N ALA A 34 -5.35 -8.78 -3.81
CA ALA A 34 -3.93 -8.66 -3.45
C ALA A 34 -3.57 -7.22 -3.06
N VAL A 35 -4.05 -6.25 -3.83
CA VAL A 35 -3.88 -4.82 -3.57
C VAL A 35 -4.50 -4.42 -2.23
N PHE A 36 -5.74 -4.82 -1.96
CA PHE A 36 -6.43 -4.48 -0.72
C PHE A 36 -5.86 -5.19 0.51
N ASP A 37 -5.44 -6.45 0.37
CA ASP A 37 -4.81 -7.19 1.46
C ASP A 37 -3.46 -6.57 1.82
N ALA A 38 -2.61 -6.31 0.82
CA ALA A 38 -1.33 -5.65 1.04
C ALA A 38 -1.50 -4.26 1.67
N MET A 39 -2.52 -3.49 1.26
CA MET A 39 -2.79 -2.18 1.86
C MET A 39 -3.15 -2.28 3.36
N VAL A 40 -3.89 -3.31 3.77
CA VAL A 40 -4.21 -3.58 5.18
C VAL A 40 -2.98 -4.06 5.93
N LEU A 41 -2.18 -4.95 5.36
CA LEU A 41 -0.94 -5.46 5.99
C LEU A 41 0.07 -4.33 6.21
N LEU A 42 0.33 -3.52 5.18
CA LEU A 42 1.19 -2.33 5.29
C LEU A 42 0.65 -1.29 6.27
N HIS A 43 -0.68 -1.17 6.39
CA HIS A 43 -1.27 -0.31 7.40
C HIS A 43 -0.94 -0.79 8.82
N HIS A 44 -0.89 -2.09 9.07
CA HIS A 44 -0.55 -2.62 10.40
C HIS A 44 0.96 -2.81 10.63
N GLY A 45 1.81 -2.43 9.67
CA GLY A 45 3.26 -2.57 9.76
C GLY A 45 3.80 -3.94 9.32
N ASP A 46 2.93 -4.84 8.82
CA ASP A 46 3.30 -6.20 8.41
C ASP A 46 3.89 -6.23 6.98
N ALA A 47 5.05 -5.62 6.78
CA ALA A 47 5.68 -5.50 5.47
C ALA A 47 6.03 -6.85 4.84
N ASP A 48 6.52 -7.82 5.62
CA ASP A 48 6.86 -9.16 5.15
C ASP A 48 5.63 -9.91 4.62
N ALA A 49 4.52 -9.87 5.37
CA ALA A 49 3.27 -10.50 4.95
C ALA A 49 2.68 -9.79 3.72
N ALA A 50 2.80 -8.45 3.64
CA ALA A 50 2.40 -7.71 2.44
C ALA A 50 3.23 -8.11 1.22
N LEU A 51 4.53 -8.36 1.41
CA LEU A 51 5.42 -8.81 0.35
C LEU A 51 5.09 -10.23 -0.09
N GLU A 52 4.86 -11.16 0.83
CA GLU A 52 4.42 -12.53 0.50
C GLU A 52 3.12 -12.51 -0.31
N ARG A 53 2.18 -11.64 0.07
CA ARG A 53 0.91 -11.45 -0.64
C ARG A 53 1.09 -10.95 -2.08
N LEU A 54 2.18 -10.22 -2.32
CA LEU A 54 2.57 -9.61 -3.60
C LEU A 54 3.79 -10.33 -4.23
N ALA A 55 4.06 -11.57 -3.82
CA ALA A 55 5.18 -12.35 -4.32
C ALA A 55 5.08 -12.66 -5.83
N PRO A 56 3.90 -13.04 -6.40
CA PRO A 56 3.78 -13.34 -7.82
C PRO A 56 4.33 -12.23 -8.72
N GLU A 57 4.91 -12.62 -9.85
CA GLU A 57 5.48 -11.62 -10.76
C GLU A 57 4.37 -10.84 -11.49
N PRO A 58 4.59 -9.54 -11.82
CA PRO A 58 3.61 -8.71 -12.51
C PRO A 58 3.10 -9.32 -13.83
N ASP A 59 3.97 -10.03 -14.56
CA ASP A 59 3.67 -10.73 -15.81
C ASP A 59 2.89 -12.06 -15.62
N GLU A 60 2.83 -12.58 -14.40
CA GLU A 60 1.99 -13.70 -14.02
C GLU A 60 0.58 -13.25 -13.64
N VAL A 61 0.45 -12.06 -13.03
CA VAL A 61 -0.83 -11.54 -12.52
C VAL A 61 -1.58 -10.66 -13.51
N TRP A 62 -0.94 -9.99 -14.48
CA TRP A 62 -1.64 -9.09 -15.42
C TRP A 62 -2.78 -9.74 -16.22
N LYS A 63 -2.75 -11.07 -16.41
CA LYS A 63 -3.84 -11.81 -17.08
C LYS A 63 -5.12 -11.88 -16.24
N TRP A 64 -4.98 -11.69 -14.92
CA TRP A 64 -6.03 -11.78 -13.90
C TRP A 64 -6.32 -10.43 -13.23
N VAL A 65 -5.52 -9.41 -13.57
CA VAL A 65 -5.56 -8.07 -13.02
C VAL A 65 -5.93 -7.15 -14.17
N CYS A 66 -7.11 -6.52 -14.15
CA CYS A 66 -7.39 -5.43 -15.10
C CYS A 66 -6.25 -4.41 -15.01
N TRP A 67 -5.78 -3.88 -16.14
CA TRP A 67 -4.60 -2.99 -16.24
C TRP A 67 -4.57 -1.88 -15.18
N VAL A 68 -5.74 -1.36 -14.77
CA VAL A 68 -5.89 -0.38 -13.68
C VAL A 68 -5.26 -0.82 -12.36
N TRP A 69 -5.37 -2.10 -11.99
CA TRP A 69 -4.90 -2.67 -10.74
C TRP A 69 -3.41 -3.01 -10.77
N LEU A 70 -2.82 -3.20 -11.96
CA LEU A 70 -1.40 -3.49 -12.12
C LEU A 70 -0.54 -2.34 -11.57
N HIS A 71 -0.95 -1.08 -11.79
CA HIS A 71 -0.28 0.10 -11.23
C HIS A 71 -0.18 0.04 -9.70
N TRP A 72 -1.29 -0.29 -9.05
CA TRP A 72 -1.35 -0.39 -7.60
C TRP A 72 -0.54 -1.58 -7.09
N TYR A 73 -0.61 -2.70 -7.81
CA TYR A 73 0.13 -3.92 -7.48
C TYR A 73 1.64 -3.67 -7.45
N VAL A 74 2.20 -3.11 -8.52
CA VAL A 74 3.66 -2.87 -8.59
C VAL A 74 4.12 -1.80 -7.61
N ALA A 75 3.31 -0.75 -7.38
CA ALA A 75 3.65 0.29 -6.42
C ALA A 75 3.65 -0.23 -4.96
N LEU A 76 2.66 -1.05 -4.60
CA LEU A 76 2.61 -1.72 -3.29
C LEU A 76 3.72 -2.76 -3.14
N ARG A 77 4.06 -3.49 -4.22
CA ARG A 77 5.13 -4.50 -4.20
C ARG A 77 6.49 -3.85 -3.96
N ALA A 78 6.74 -2.72 -4.63
CA ALA A 78 7.94 -1.91 -4.40
C ALA A 78 7.97 -1.39 -2.95
N GLU A 79 6.89 -0.78 -2.46
CA GLU A 79 6.79 -0.28 -1.08
C GLU A 79 7.03 -1.38 -0.03
N ALA A 80 6.36 -2.54 -0.17
CA ALA A 80 6.54 -3.68 0.73
C ALA A 80 7.98 -4.21 0.69
N SER A 81 8.59 -4.28 -0.50
CA SER A 81 10.00 -4.69 -0.64
C SER A 81 10.95 -3.75 0.09
N VAL A 82 10.71 -2.44 0.01
CA VAL A 82 11.51 -1.43 0.71
C VAL A 82 11.36 -1.56 2.22
N LEU A 83 10.14 -1.64 2.72
CA LEU A 83 9.86 -1.73 4.15
C LEU A 83 10.34 -3.06 4.77
N ALA A 84 10.32 -4.16 4.01
CA ALA A 84 10.86 -5.46 4.42
C ALA A 84 12.40 -5.56 4.26
N GLY A 85 13.08 -4.54 3.73
CA GLY A 85 14.53 -4.59 3.49
C GLY A 85 14.95 -5.64 2.45
N HIS A 86 14.09 -5.93 1.48
CA HIS A 86 14.33 -6.94 0.46
C HIS A 86 15.50 -6.54 -0.45
N PRO A 87 16.43 -7.45 -0.81
CA PRO A 87 17.60 -7.12 -1.63
C PRO A 87 17.24 -6.48 -2.98
N ASP A 88 16.17 -6.96 -3.62
CA ASP A 88 15.71 -6.46 -4.93
C ASP A 88 14.83 -5.20 -4.86
N ALA A 89 14.73 -4.53 -3.71
CA ALA A 89 13.82 -3.39 -3.54
C ALA A 89 14.07 -2.26 -4.54
N ARG A 90 15.34 -1.94 -4.82
CA ARG A 90 15.73 -0.93 -5.82
C ARG A 90 15.26 -1.33 -7.22
N ASP A 91 15.58 -2.55 -7.64
CA ASP A 91 15.22 -3.05 -8.98
C ASP A 91 13.70 -3.06 -9.18
N ARG A 92 12.93 -3.40 -8.14
CA ARG A 92 11.46 -3.36 -8.16
C ARG A 92 10.92 -1.93 -8.25
N VAL A 93 11.54 -0.97 -7.58
CA VAL A 93 11.17 0.46 -7.72
C VAL A 93 11.41 0.93 -9.16
N ASP A 94 12.58 0.63 -9.72
CA ASP A 94 12.96 1.06 -11.06
C ASP A 94 12.06 0.43 -12.14
N ALA A 95 11.79 -0.88 -12.03
CA ALA A 95 10.91 -1.58 -12.96
C ALA A 95 9.45 -1.09 -12.90
N ALA A 96 8.98 -0.67 -11.73
CA ALA A 96 7.61 -0.17 -11.56
C ALA A 96 7.38 1.19 -12.24
N ARG A 97 8.43 1.98 -12.51
CA ARG A 97 8.33 3.34 -13.06
C ARG A 97 7.57 3.42 -14.38
N SER A 98 7.88 2.53 -15.32
CA SER A 98 7.20 2.50 -16.62
C SER A 98 5.77 2.01 -16.50
N VAL A 99 5.49 1.14 -15.52
CA VAL A 99 4.16 0.57 -15.31
C VAL A 99 3.23 1.64 -14.74
N VAL A 100 3.60 2.34 -13.67
CA VAL A 100 2.73 3.34 -13.02
C VAL A 100 2.51 4.62 -13.83
N ALA A 101 3.25 4.80 -14.93
CA ALA A 101 3.16 5.98 -15.79
C ALA A 101 1.71 6.18 -16.29
N GLY A 102 1.18 7.39 -16.09
CA GLY A 102 -0.20 7.74 -16.45
C GLY A 102 -1.22 7.54 -15.33
N ASN A 103 -0.83 6.96 -14.19
CA ASN A 103 -1.63 6.97 -12.96
C ASN A 103 -0.95 7.86 -11.90
N PRO A 104 -1.47 9.09 -11.65
CA PRO A 104 -0.86 10.02 -10.71
C PRO A 104 -0.74 9.47 -9.29
N VAL A 105 -1.75 8.77 -8.80
CA VAL A 105 -1.75 8.28 -7.41
C VAL A 105 -0.76 7.12 -7.24
N ALA A 106 -0.71 6.19 -8.20
CA ALA A 106 0.27 5.11 -8.17
C ALA A 106 1.71 5.63 -8.38
N THR A 107 1.88 6.71 -9.14
CA THR A 107 3.18 7.39 -9.30
C THR A 107 3.65 7.97 -7.98
N VAL A 108 2.80 8.72 -7.27
CA VAL A 108 3.13 9.26 -5.93
C VAL A 108 3.40 8.14 -4.92
N GLN A 109 2.69 7.01 -5.03
CA GLN A 109 2.96 5.84 -4.19
C GLN A 109 4.34 5.24 -4.45
N LEU A 110 4.76 5.17 -5.71
CA LEU A 110 6.11 4.73 -6.05
C LEU A 110 7.18 5.75 -5.61
N ASP A 111 6.88 7.06 -5.70
CA ASP A 111 7.75 8.13 -5.19
C ASP A 111 7.97 8.01 -3.69
N ARG A 112 6.92 7.67 -2.92
CA ARG A 112 7.04 7.36 -1.50
C ARG A 112 7.95 6.16 -1.25
N ALA A 113 7.78 5.07 -2.00
CA ALA A 113 8.60 3.86 -1.83
C ALA A 113 10.09 4.17 -2.09
N GLU A 114 10.40 4.94 -3.14
CA GLU A 114 11.77 5.37 -3.41
C GLU A 114 12.32 6.30 -2.32
N ALA A 115 11.52 7.25 -1.83
CA ALA A 115 11.91 8.13 -0.74
C ALA A 115 12.25 7.36 0.55
N LEU A 116 11.45 6.33 0.87
CA LEU A 116 11.72 5.42 1.99
C LEU A 116 13.03 4.65 1.78
N LEU A 117 13.27 4.15 0.56
CA LEU A 117 14.48 3.40 0.22
C LEU A 117 15.75 4.26 0.33
N ASP A 118 15.65 5.54 -0.02
CA ASP A 118 16.75 6.50 0.05
C ASP A 118 16.92 7.15 1.43
N GLY A 119 15.96 6.96 2.34
CA GLY A 119 15.88 7.72 3.59
C GLY A 119 15.68 9.23 3.36
N ASP A 120 15.08 9.63 2.23
CA ASP A 120 14.88 11.03 1.88
C ASP A 120 13.56 11.56 2.46
N LEU A 121 13.67 12.11 3.67
CA LEU A 121 12.56 12.72 4.39
C LEU A 121 11.86 13.82 3.58
N ARG A 122 12.60 14.63 2.81
CA ARG A 122 11.96 15.73 2.05
C ARG A 122 11.09 15.18 0.94
N ARG A 123 11.55 14.14 0.24
CA ARG A 123 10.75 13.45 -0.78
C ARG A 123 9.54 12.75 -0.16
N GLN A 124 9.66 12.19 1.04
CA GLN A 124 8.54 11.59 1.75
C GLN A 124 7.46 12.62 2.11
N LEU A 125 7.83 13.80 2.62
CA LEU A 125 6.89 14.88 2.89
C LEU A 125 6.24 15.43 1.60
N ALA A 126 7.01 15.53 0.51
CA ALA A 126 6.46 15.92 -0.78
C ALA A 126 5.43 14.90 -1.31
N ALA A 127 5.66 13.60 -1.10
CA ALA A 127 4.70 12.56 -1.44
C ALA A 127 3.42 12.65 -0.60
N ALA A 128 3.52 12.92 0.71
CA ALA A 128 2.36 13.15 1.56
C ALA A 128 1.50 14.33 1.05
N ALA A 129 2.14 15.47 0.74
CA ALA A 129 1.46 16.63 0.18
C ALA A 129 0.83 16.35 -1.20
N ALA A 130 1.49 15.57 -2.05
CA ALA A 130 0.95 15.18 -3.35
C ALA A 130 -0.27 14.26 -3.22
N PHE A 131 -0.29 13.35 -2.25
CA PHE A 131 -1.48 12.55 -1.94
C PHE A 131 -2.64 13.41 -1.44
N ASP A 132 -2.37 14.37 -0.57
CA ASP A 132 -3.39 15.29 -0.07
C ASP A 132 -4.01 16.11 -1.21
N ALA A 133 -3.18 16.70 -2.08
CA ALA A 133 -3.62 17.41 -3.27
C ALA A 133 -4.43 16.54 -4.25
N ALA A 134 -4.16 15.22 -4.27
CA ALA A 134 -4.90 14.24 -5.06
C ALA A 134 -6.18 13.73 -4.37
N GLY A 135 -6.56 14.26 -3.20
CA GLY A 135 -7.75 13.82 -2.46
C GLY A 135 -7.60 12.42 -1.87
N CYS A 136 -6.37 12.00 -1.55
CA CYS A 136 -6.03 10.68 -0.99
C CYS A 136 -5.59 10.80 0.49
N PRO A 137 -6.48 11.22 1.42
CA PRO A 137 -6.09 11.57 2.79
C PRO A 137 -5.52 10.38 3.58
N TYR A 138 -6.01 9.16 3.34
CA TYR A 138 -5.43 7.95 3.94
C TYR A 138 -3.95 7.76 3.53
N GLN A 139 -3.63 7.94 2.24
CA GLN A 139 -2.26 7.75 1.75
C GLN A 139 -1.35 8.88 2.23
N SER A 140 -1.84 10.12 2.31
CA SER A 140 -1.12 11.24 2.92
C SER A 140 -0.77 10.92 4.38
N ALA A 141 -1.77 10.60 5.20
CA ALA A 141 -1.60 10.30 6.61
C ALA A 141 -0.63 9.13 6.86
N ARG A 142 -0.76 8.02 6.10
CA ARG A 142 0.14 6.86 6.22
C ARG A 142 1.59 7.21 5.86
N THR A 143 1.80 8.13 4.93
CA THR A 143 3.14 8.57 4.51
C THR A 143 3.87 9.34 5.63
N LEU A 144 3.14 9.97 6.54
CA LEU A 144 3.70 10.69 7.68
C LEU A 144 4.17 9.79 8.82
N LEU A 145 3.74 8.52 8.88
CA LEU A 145 4.03 7.63 10.01
C LEU A 145 5.49 7.17 10.11
N PRO A 146 6.20 6.84 9.00
CA PRO A 146 7.61 6.49 9.07
C PRO A 146 8.54 7.71 9.26
N VAL A 147 8.00 8.93 9.23
CA VAL A 147 8.77 10.16 9.42
C VAL A 147 9.10 10.32 10.91
N GLY A 148 10.36 10.06 11.30
CA GLY A 148 10.79 10.14 12.69
C GLY A 148 10.81 11.57 13.27
N ASN A 149 9.66 12.10 13.69
CA ASN A 149 9.42 13.33 14.50
C ASN A 149 7.91 13.68 14.50
N GLY A 150 7.52 14.90 14.89
CA GLY A 150 6.12 15.33 15.16
C GLY A 150 5.07 15.03 14.09
N GLN A 151 5.50 14.72 12.87
CA GLN A 151 4.69 14.24 11.76
C GLN A 151 4.00 12.89 12.06
N VAL A 152 4.57 12.03 12.92
CA VAL A 152 3.87 10.82 13.39
C VAL A 152 2.56 11.19 14.09
N ALA A 153 2.56 12.24 14.92
CA ALA A 153 1.37 12.68 15.63
C ALA A 153 0.31 13.24 14.68
N GLU A 154 0.74 14.00 13.66
CA GLU A 154 -0.14 14.51 12.61
C GLU A 154 -0.76 13.37 11.78
N GLY A 155 0.05 12.41 11.31
CA GLY A 155 -0.45 11.24 10.59
C GLY A 155 -1.39 10.39 11.42
N THR A 156 -1.08 10.19 12.71
CA THR A 156 -1.94 9.46 13.66
C THR A 156 -3.28 10.16 13.87
N ALA A 157 -3.27 11.49 14.06
CA ALA A 157 -4.49 12.27 14.21
C ALA A 157 -5.35 12.21 12.93
N ALA A 158 -4.74 12.36 11.76
CA ALA A 158 -5.44 12.27 10.48
C ALA A 158 -6.06 10.87 10.24
N LEU A 159 -5.39 9.79 10.64
CA LEU A 159 -5.99 8.45 10.59
C LEU A 159 -7.16 8.29 11.55
N ALA A 160 -7.06 8.85 12.77
CA ALA A 160 -8.14 8.83 13.74
C ALA A 160 -9.38 9.61 13.24
N ASP A 161 -9.18 10.75 12.58
CA ASP A 161 -10.26 11.54 11.96
C ASP A 161 -10.96 10.77 10.82
N LEU A 162 -10.24 9.87 10.14
CA LEU A 162 -10.80 8.95 9.16
C LEU A 162 -11.45 7.69 9.81
N ALA A 163 -11.48 7.63 11.14
CA ALA A 163 -11.91 6.48 11.94
C ALA A 163 -11.13 5.20 11.60
N LEU A 164 -9.83 5.33 11.30
CA LEU A 164 -8.92 4.22 11.04
C LEU A 164 -8.02 3.99 12.26
N THR A 165 -7.55 2.76 12.44
CA THR A 165 -6.66 2.42 13.56
C THR A 165 -5.31 3.10 13.35
N PRO A 166 -4.79 3.87 14.32
CA PRO A 166 -3.42 4.36 14.24
C PRO A 166 -2.44 3.19 14.30
N VAL A 167 -1.41 3.24 13.47
CA VAL A 167 -0.39 2.20 13.40
C VAL A 167 0.42 2.22 14.69
N ALA A 168 0.57 1.08 15.35
CA ALA A 168 1.51 0.96 16.47
C ALA A 168 2.92 1.10 15.90
N VAL A 169 3.62 2.18 16.27
CA VAL A 169 5.05 2.33 15.97
C VAL A 169 5.77 1.37 16.92
N GLY A 170 6.21 0.23 16.39
CA GLY A 170 7.11 -0.72 17.07
C GLY A 170 8.55 -0.25 17.03
#